data_AF-G9YDM0-F1
#
_entry.id   AF-G9YDM0-F1
#
_cell.length_a   1.000
_cell.length_b   1.000
_cell.length_c   1.000
_cell.angle_alpha   90.00
_cell.angle_beta   90.00
_cell.angle_gamma   90.00
#
_symmetry.space_group_name_H-M   'P 1'
#
loop_
_entity.id
_entity.type
_entity.pdbx_description
1 polymer ?
#
loop_
_entity_poly.entity_id
_entity_poly.type
_entity_poly.pdbx_seq_one_letter_code
_entity_poly.pdbx_strand_id
1 'polypeptide(L)'
;MTSVEILILVIAVLLGLIPALIAREKGRSFGLWWLYGAALFIVAIVHVLLIKPDIRQIEENGINNGMKKCPYCAELIKSEAIKCKHCGSDIAMSSVSSGDSIRDTEFDGEFVASSFITKDRLQNYILNESVVNSYAIKLNNSMEKHSAGIIMVTYAPEINKIKSELPKNLSDSFEARLEKCLKVIKQ
;
A
#
# COMPACT_ATOMS: atom_id res chain seq x y z
N MET A 1 31.18 -15.31 -46.80
CA MET A 1 30.09 -15.92 -46.02
C MET A 1 29.22 -16.69 -46.99
N THR A 2 29.23 -18.02 -46.92
CA THR A 2 28.47 -18.87 -47.85
C THR A 2 26.97 -18.75 -47.57
N SER A 3 26.11 -18.99 -48.57
CA SER A 3 24.64 -18.96 -48.38
C SER A 3 24.16 -19.91 -47.26
N VAL A 4 24.93 -20.97 -47.00
CA VAL A 4 24.66 -21.95 -45.93
C VAL A 4 24.93 -21.35 -44.55
N GLU A 5 25.99 -20.57 -44.37
CA GLU A 5 26.28 -19.90 -43.09
C GLU A 5 25.20 -18.89 -42.71
N ILE A 6 24.70 -18.13 -43.70
CA ILE A 6 23.60 -17.17 -43.50
C ILE A 6 22.33 -17.91 -43.06
N LEU A 7 22.02 -19.04 -43.70
CA LEU A 7 20.86 -19.86 -43.34
C LEU A 7 20.94 -20.38 -41.89
N ILE A 8 22.11 -20.86 -41.47
CA ILE A 8 22.33 -21.34 -40.09
C ILE A 8 22.14 -20.21 -39.08
N LEU A 9 22.68 -19.02 -39.35
CA LEU A 9 22.52 -17.85 -38.47
C LEU A 9 21.05 -17.41 -38.35
N VAL A 10 20.30 -17.41 -39.45
CA VAL A 10 18.87 -17.10 -39.44
C VAL A 10 18.10 -18.11 -38.58
N ILE A 11 18.37 -19.41 -38.75
CA ILE A 11 17.73 -20.46 -37.95
C ILE A 11 18.05 -20.30 -36.45
N ALA A 12 19.32 -20.03 -36.11
CA ALA A 12 19.74 -19.84 -34.71
C ALA A 12 19.03 -18.64 -34.06
N VAL A 13 18.90 -17.52 -34.77
CA VAL A 13 18.18 -16.33 -34.31
C VAL A 13 16.70 -16.63 -34.08
N LEU A 14 16.06 -17.35 -34.99
CA LEU A 14 14.64 -17.73 -34.88
C LEU A 14 14.40 -18.71 -33.73
N LEU A 15 15.27 -19.70 -33.56
CA LEU A 15 15.18 -20.67 -32.46
C LEU A 15 15.38 -19.98 -31.10
N GLY A 16 16.31 -19.03 -30.99
CA GLY A 16 16.55 -18.26 -29.77
C GLY A 16 15.34 -17.45 -29.28
N LEU A 17 14.37 -17.14 -30.15
CA LEU A 17 13.14 -16.43 -29.74
C LEU A 17 12.26 -17.27 -28.82
N ILE A 18 12.24 -18.60 -28.98
CA ILE A 18 11.38 -19.49 -28.20
C ILE A 18 11.71 -19.40 -26.69
N PRO A 19 12.95 -19.70 -26.23
CA PRO A 19 13.29 -19.58 -24.82
C PRO A 19 13.20 -18.13 -24.33
N ALA A 20 13.44 -17.14 -25.18
CA ALA A 20 13.33 -15.72 -24.81
C ALA A 20 11.89 -15.30 -24.46
N LEU A 21 10.90 -15.75 -25.25
CA LEU A 21 9.49 -15.46 -25.00
C LEU A 21 9.01 -16.12 -23.70
N ILE A 22 9.39 -17.38 -23.47
CA ILE A 22 9.05 -18.10 -22.24
C ILE A 22 9.70 -17.44 -21.02
N ALA A 23 10.96 -17.00 -21.15
CA ALA A 23 11.66 -16.30 -20.08
C ALA A 23 11.02 -14.95 -19.75
N ARG A 24 10.53 -14.22 -20.77
CA ARG A 24 9.82 -12.95 -20.60
C ARG A 24 8.54 -13.12 -19.80
N GLU A 25 7.75 -14.15 -20.08
CA GLU A 25 6.53 -14.46 -19.31
C GLU A 25 6.83 -14.80 -17.85
N LYS A 26 8.03 -15.32 -17.57
CA LYS A 26 8.54 -15.58 -16.22
C LYS A 26 9.18 -14.36 -15.52
N GLY A 27 9.07 -13.16 -16.10
CA GLY A 27 9.62 -11.93 -15.52
C GLY A 27 11.13 -11.76 -15.70
N ARG A 28 11.74 -12.36 -16.73
CA ARG A 28 13.16 -12.20 -17.03
C ARG A 28 13.41 -11.34 -18.27
N SER A 29 14.62 -10.84 -18.42
CA SER A 29 15.01 -9.97 -19.52
C SER A 29 15.04 -10.70 -20.86
N PHE A 30 14.21 -10.26 -21.80
CA PHE A 30 14.08 -10.87 -23.12
C PHE A 30 15.41 -10.98 -23.88
N GLY A 31 16.20 -9.89 -23.94
CA GLY A 31 17.42 -9.84 -24.76
C GLY A 31 18.53 -10.79 -24.29
N LEU A 32 18.70 -10.94 -22.98
CA LEU A 32 19.72 -11.84 -22.42
C LEU A 32 19.37 -13.30 -22.74
N TRP A 33 18.09 -13.66 -22.56
CA TRP A 33 17.60 -15.01 -22.82
C TRP A 33 17.54 -15.34 -24.32
N TRP A 34 17.31 -14.33 -25.18
CA TRP A 34 17.40 -14.49 -26.63
C TRP A 34 18.83 -14.79 -27.08
N LEU A 35 19.81 -14.00 -26.62
CA LEU A 35 21.21 -14.23 -26.96
C LEU A 35 21.70 -15.59 -26.44
N TYR A 36 21.33 -15.92 -25.20
CA TYR A 36 21.64 -17.21 -24.60
C TYR A 36 20.98 -18.38 -25.36
N GLY A 37 19.71 -18.24 -25.76
CA GLY A 37 18.99 -19.23 -26.55
C GLY A 37 19.53 -19.40 -27.97
N ALA A 38 19.98 -18.31 -28.61
CA ALA A 38 20.62 -18.36 -29.92
C ALA A 38 21.98 -19.06 -29.88
N ALA A 39 22.73 -18.93 -28.77
CA ALA A 39 24.03 -19.57 -28.59
C ALA A 39 23.95 -21.03 -28.10
N LEU A 40 23.03 -21.33 -27.18
CA LEU A 40 22.96 -22.61 -26.45
C LEU A 40 21.51 -23.11 -26.30
N PHE A 41 20.81 -23.27 -27.42
CA PHE A 41 19.37 -23.57 -27.47
C PHE A 41 18.91 -24.71 -26.54
N ILE A 42 19.56 -25.89 -26.58
CA ILE A 42 19.16 -27.06 -25.78
C ILE A 42 19.31 -26.80 -24.28
N VAL A 43 20.39 -26.13 -23.86
CA VAL A 43 20.61 -25.83 -22.43
C VAL A 43 19.63 -24.76 -21.97
N ALA A 44 19.42 -23.72 -22.80
CA ALA A 44 18.54 -22.62 -22.52
C ALA A 44 17.08 -23.06 -22.31
N ILE A 45 16.58 -23.99 -23.13
CA ILE A 45 15.20 -24.46 -23.01
C ILE A 45 14.98 -25.31 -21.74
N VAL A 46 15.96 -26.12 -21.34
CA VAL A 46 15.90 -26.86 -20.08
C VAL A 46 15.93 -25.89 -18.89
N HIS A 47 16.82 -24.90 -18.91
CA HIS A 47 16.91 -23.89 -17.85
C HIS A 47 15.63 -23.06 -17.71
N VAL A 48 15.05 -22.58 -18.82
CA VAL A 48 13.85 -21.74 -18.74
C VAL A 48 12.63 -22.52 -18.22
N LEU A 49 12.54 -23.82 -18.50
CA LEU A 49 11.46 -24.67 -17.99
C LEU A 49 11.58 -24.91 -16.47
N LEU A 50 12.79 -25.19 -15.98
CA LEU A 50 13.07 -25.46 -14.58
C LEU A 50 13.02 -24.20 -13.69
N ILE A 51 13.36 -23.03 -14.23
CA ILE A 51 13.41 -21.80 -13.44
C ILE A 51 12.00 -21.37 -13.02
N LYS A 52 11.83 -21.01 -11.75
CA LYS A 52 10.57 -20.47 -11.25
C LYS A 52 10.35 -19.03 -11.75
N PRO A 53 9.10 -18.60 -11.97
CA PRO A 53 8.80 -17.22 -12.32
C PRO A 53 9.21 -16.27 -11.20
N ASP A 54 9.76 -15.12 -11.58
CA ASP A 54 10.10 -14.05 -10.66
C ASP A 54 8.89 -13.15 -10.43
N ILE A 55 8.07 -13.50 -9.44
CA ILE A 55 6.81 -12.82 -9.14
C ILE A 55 7.03 -11.32 -8.88
N ARG A 56 8.15 -10.95 -8.23
CA ARG A 56 8.47 -9.54 -7.95
C ARG A 56 8.65 -8.74 -9.23
N GLN A 57 9.43 -9.25 -10.17
CA GLN A 57 9.63 -8.61 -11.46
C GLN A 57 8.33 -8.54 -12.27
N ILE A 58 7.50 -9.60 -12.25
CA ILE A 58 6.20 -9.61 -12.93
C ILE A 58 5.28 -8.52 -12.34
N GLU A 59 5.24 -8.40 -11.02
CA GLU A 59 4.46 -7.39 -10.31
C GLU A 59 4.97 -5.97 -10.57
N GLU A 60 6.28 -5.73 -10.49
CA GLU A 60 6.90 -4.44 -10.80
C GLU A 60 6.64 -4.02 -12.25
N ASN A 61 6.79 -4.95 -13.20
CA ASN A 61 6.45 -4.71 -14.60
C ASN A 61 4.96 -4.41 -14.78
N GLY A 62 4.08 -5.12 -14.07
CA GLY A 62 2.65 -4.83 -14.04
C GLY A 62 2.37 -3.41 -13.54
N ILE A 63 3.02 -3.01 -12.45
CA ILE A 63 2.86 -1.68 -11.85
C ILE A 63 3.36 -0.58 -12.79
N ASN A 64 4.55 -0.75 -13.37
CA ASN A 64 5.11 0.19 -14.35
C ASN A 64 4.24 0.35 -15.60
N ASN A 65 3.48 -0.69 -15.97
CA ASN A 65 2.52 -0.66 -17.09
C ASN A 65 1.14 -0.08 -16.70
N GLY A 66 1.03 0.62 -15.57
CA GLY A 66 -0.22 1.27 -15.16
C GLY A 66 -1.22 0.31 -14.49
N MET A 67 -0.72 -0.76 -13.87
CA MET A 67 -1.50 -1.57 -12.93
C MET A 67 -1.17 -1.21 -11.48
N LYS A 68 -2.03 -1.61 -10.55
CA LYS A 68 -1.81 -1.52 -9.10
C LYS A 68 -2.33 -2.79 -8.45
N LYS A 69 -1.87 -3.09 -7.24
CA LYS A 69 -2.46 -4.18 -6.45
C LYS A 69 -3.74 -3.72 -5.78
N CYS A 70 -4.76 -4.57 -5.79
CA CYS A 70 -5.96 -4.37 -4.99
C CYS A 70 -5.61 -4.45 -3.49
N PRO A 71 -5.97 -3.47 -2.65
CA PRO A 71 -5.63 -3.49 -1.21
C PRO A 71 -6.39 -4.57 -0.42
N TYR A 72 -7.44 -5.16 -1.00
CA TYR A 72 -8.30 -6.14 -0.34
C TYR A 72 -7.95 -7.60 -0.68
N CYS A 73 -7.49 -7.87 -1.91
CA CYS A 73 -7.20 -9.24 -2.38
C CYS A 73 -5.81 -9.42 -2.99
N ALA A 74 -4.98 -8.36 -3.02
CA ALA A 74 -3.62 -8.34 -3.57
C ALA A 74 -3.47 -8.62 -5.08
N GLU A 75 -4.55 -8.86 -5.81
CA GLU A 75 -4.54 -9.10 -7.25
C GLU A 75 -4.16 -7.83 -8.04
N LEU A 76 -3.46 -7.99 -9.17
CA LEU A 76 -3.12 -6.89 -10.08
C LEU A 76 -4.36 -6.45 -10.86
N ILE A 77 -4.68 -5.16 -10.77
CA ILE A 77 -5.80 -4.50 -11.41
C ILE A 77 -5.34 -3.23 -12.10
N LYS A 78 -6.12 -2.68 -13.03
CA LYS A 78 -5.78 -1.40 -13.65
C LYS A 78 -5.73 -0.29 -12.60
N SER A 79 -4.82 0.67 -12.77
CA SER A 79 -4.72 1.82 -11.86
C SER A 79 -6.00 2.67 -11.82
N GLU A 80 -6.73 2.74 -12.94
CA GLU A 80 -8.02 3.43 -13.10
C GLU A 80 -9.22 2.65 -12.52
N ALA A 81 -9.03 1.44 -11.99
CA ALA A 81 -10.13 0.62 -11.51
C ALA A 81 -10.81 1.23 -10.27
N ILE A 82 -12.09 1.54 -10.40
CA ILE A 82 -12.98 1.99 -9.32
C ILE A 82 -13.44 0.80 -8.47
N LYS A 83 -13.59 -0.38 -9.08
CA LYS A 83 -14.03 -1.63 -8.43
C LYS A 83 -13.17 -2.81 -8.85
N CYS A 84 -12.86 -3.71 -7.92
CA CYS A 84 -12.10 -4.92 -8.21
C CYS A 84 -12.93 -5.94 -8.99
N LYS A 85 -12.42 -6.43 -10.13
CA LYS A 85 -13.06 -7.53 -10.87
C LYS A 85 -12.98 -8.90 -10.18
N HIS A 86 -12.04 -9.07 -9.24
CA HIS A 86 -11.79 -10.36 -8.58
C HIS A 86 -12.56 -10.49 -7.27
N CYS A 87 -12.48 -9.48 -6.38
CA CYS A 87 -13.12 -9.53 -5.07
C CYS A 87 -14.36 -8.63 -4.96
N GLY A 88 -14.63 -7.76 -5.94
CA GLY A 88 -15.80 -6.86 -5.92
C GLY A 88 -15.69 -5.65 -4.99
N SER A 89 -14.58 -5.44 -4.28
CA SER A 89 -14.38 -4.27 -3.40
C SER A 89 -14.21 -2.97 -4.19
N ASP A 90 -14.67 -1.85 -3.64
CA ASP A 90 -14.48 -0.52 -4.22
C ASP A 90 -13.08 0.04 -3.87
N ILE A 91 -12.33 0.43 -4.90
CA ILE A 91 -10.90 0.79 -4.83
C ILE A 91 -10.69 2.29 -5.11
N ALA A 92 -11.72 3.01 -5.57
CA ALA A 92 -11.65 4.45 -5.82
C ALA A 92 -11.19 5.28 -4.61
N MET A 93 -11.32 4.73 -3.39
CA MET A 93 -10.95 5.41 -2.15
C MET A 93 -9.46 5.26 -1.78
N SER A 94 -8.69 4.40 -2.48
CA SER A 94 -7.31 4.06 -2.10
C SER A 94 -6.22 4.67 -2.99
N SER A 95 -6.55 5.50 -3.97
CA SER A 95 -5.56 6.19 -4.84
C SER A 95 -5.06 7.53 -4.30
N VAL A 96 -5.25 7.82 -3.01
CA VAL A 96 -4.64 8.97 -2.37
C VAL A 96 -3.26 8.57 -1.85
N SER A 97 -2.23 8.76 -2.70
CA SER A 97 -0.76 8.82 -2.47
C SER A 97 -0.01 8.04 -3.57
N SER A 98 0.98 8.57 -4.30
CA SER A 98 1.87 9.72 -4.07
C SER A 98 2.34 10.28 -5.41
N GLY A 99 2.43 11.60 -5.53
CA GLY A 99 3.09 12.27 -6.65
C GLY A 99 2.24 13.27 -7.43
N ASP A 100 1.37 14.03 -6.77
CA ASP A 100 1.15 15.39 -7.21
C ASP A 100 1.03 16.30 -5.99
N SER A 101 1.65 17.46 -6.15
CA SER A 101 1.65 18.65 -5.30
C SER A 101 0.60 18.67 -4.19
N ILE A 102 1.10 18.99 -2.98
CA ILE A 102 0.51 19.97 -2.06
C ILE A 102 -0.92 20.36 -2.49
N ARG A 103 -1.86 19.50 -2.14
CA ARG A 103 -3.12 19.95 -1.59
C ARG A 103 -3.04 19.48 -0.16
N ASP A 104 -2.52 20.37 0.65
CA ASP A 104 -3.18 20.75 1.89
C ASP A 104 -4.67 20.33 1.83
N THR A 105 -4.98 19.09 2.20
CA THR A 105 -5.92 18.95 3.29
C THR A 105 -5.09 19.26 4.53
N GLU A 106 -4.82 20.54 4.75
CA GLU A 106 -5.67 21.30 5.66
C GLU A 106 -6.82 20.41 6.16
N PHE A 107 -6.47 19.50 7.07
CA PHE A 107 -7.41 19.02 8.07
C PHE A 107 -7.57 20.21 9.01
N ASP A 108 -8.30 21.21 8.52
CA ASP A 108 -8.83 22.36 9.25
C ASP A 108 -10.01 21.93 10.12
N GLY A 109 -10.31 20.63 10.09
CA GLY A 109 -11.23 19.99 10.99
C GLY A 109 -10.70 20.12 12.40
N GLU A 110 -11.25 21.07 13.13
CA GLU A 110 -11.34 20.99 14.58
C GLU A 110 -11.67 19.54 14.97
N PHE A 111 -10.94 18.99 15.94
CA PHE A 111 -11.22 17.62 16.41
C PHE A 111 -12.60 17.62 17.06
N VAL A 112 -13.63 17.28 16.27
CA VAL A 112 -15.03 17.25 16.69
C VAL A 112 -15.41 15.88 17.25
N ALA A 113 -16.36 15.84 18.19
CA ALA A 113 -16.74 14.60 18.87
C ALA A 113 -17.21 13.49 17.92
N SER A 114 -17.85 13.84 16.79
CA SER A 114 -18.29 12.88 15.79
C SER A 114 -17.14 12.08 15.16
N SER A 115 -15.94 12.63 15.10
CA SER A 115 -14.75 11.94 14.56
C SER A 115 -14.24 10.86 15.51
N PHE A 116 -14.58 10.93 16.80
CA PHE A 116 -14.16 9.96 17.80
C PHE A 116 -15.12 8.77 17.93
N ILE A 117 -16.24 8.76 17.21
CA ILE A 117 -17.25 7.70 17.29
C ILE A 117 -17.27 6.89 16.00
N THR A 118 -17.28 5.56 16.11
CA THR A 118 -17.60 4.65 15.01
C THR A 118 -18.67 3.64 15.43
N LYS A 119 -19.30 2.97 14.47
CA LYS A 119 -20.34 1.95 14.74
C LYS A 119 -19.74 0.56 14.62
N ASP A 120 -20.00 -0.29 15.60
CA ASP A 120 -19.65 -1.71 15.55
C ASP A 120 -20.69 -2.52 14.74
N ARG A 121 -20.41 -3.80 14.48
CA ARG A 121 -21.29 -4.76 13.80
C ARG A 121 -22.66 -4.89 14.47
N LEU A 122 -22.73 -4.64 15.78
CA LEU A 122 -23.96 -4.66 16.58
C LEU A 122 -24.70 -3.31 16.61
N GLN A 123 -24.34 -2.35 15.73
CA GLN A 123 -24.90 -0.99 15.70
C GLN A 123 -24.67 -0.17 16.98
N ASN A 124 -23.76 -0.60 17.85
CA ASN A 124 -23.35 0.14 19.04
C ASN A 124 -22.26 1.16 18.69
N TYR A 125 -22.36 2.34 19.29
CA TYR A 125 -21.31 3.36 19.20
C TYR A 125 -20.09 2.92 20.02
N ILE A 126 -18.94 2.91 19.37
CA ILE A 126 -17.63 2.61 19.95
C ILE A 126 -16.65 3.74 19.64
N LEU A 127 -15.59 3.83 20.43
CA LEU A 127 -14.57 4.87 20.26
C LEU A 127 -13.63 4.51 19.11
N ASN A 128 -13.35 5.47 18.23
CA ASN A 128 -12.38 5.32 17.15
C ASN A 128 -10.95 5.49 17.68
N GLU A 129 -10.30 4.39 18.04
CA GLU A 129 -8.95 4.41 18.64
C GLU A 129 -7.90 5.07 17.73
N SER A 130 -8.06 5.01 16.40
CA SER A 130 -7.12 5.67 15.48
C SER A 130 -7.16 7.19 15.61
N VAL A 131 -8.36 7.76 15.76
CA VAL A 131 -8.54 9.23 15.88
C VAL A 131 -8.07 9.71 17.25
N VAL A 132 -8.27 8.91 18.30
CA VAL A 132 -7.73 9.18 19.64
C VAL A 132 -6.19 9.23 19.60
N ASN A 133 -5.56 8.29 18.92
CA ASN A 133 -4.10 8.27 18.78
C ASN A 133 -3.58 9.47 17.98
N SER A 134 -4.22 9.83 16.87
CA SER A 134 -3.88 11.02 16.09
C SER A 134 -4.04 12.31 16.90
N TYR A 135 -5.08 12.40 17.72
CA TYR A 135 -5.28 13.53 18.65
C TYR A 135 -4.17 13.58 19.71
N ALA A 136 -3.81 12.44 20.31
CA ALA A 136 -2.71 12.36 21.28
C ALA A 136 -1.36 12.80 20.68
N ILE A 137 -1.07 12.39 19.44
CA ILE A 137 0.13 12.82 18.71
C ILE A 137 0.11 14.34 18.48
N LYS A 138 -1.04 14.91 18.09
CA LYS A 138 -1.17 16.37 17.93
C LYS A 138 -0.87 17.11 19.24
N LEU A 139 -1.50 16.69 20.34
CA LEU A 139 -1.25 17.30 21.65
C LEU A 139 0.21 17.17 22.10
N ASN A 140 0.81 16.01 21.85
CA ASN A 140 2.22 15.78 22.14
C ASN A 140 3.14 16.70 21.32
N ASN A 141 2.91 16.83 20.02
CA ASN A 141 3.74 17.64 19.14
C ASN A 141 3.63 19.14 19.47
N SER A 142 2.47 19.60 19.94
CA SER A 142 2.30 20.97 20.43
C SER A 142 3.01 21.23 21.78
N MET A 143 3.30 20.18 22.56
CA MET A 143 3.96 20.26 23.87
C MET A 143 5.00 19.13 24.05
N GLU A 144 5.98 19.09 23.14
CA GLU A 144 6.94 17.98 22.99
C GLU A 144 7.74 17.70 24.28
N LYS A 145 8.01 18.73 25.10
CA LYS A 145 8.83 18.63 26.32
C LYS A 145 8.07 18.40 27.62
N HIS A 146 6.74 18.40 27.61
CA HIS A 146 5.92 18.29 28.82
C HIS A 146 5.40 16.87 29.03
N SER A 147 5.16 16.47 30.29
CA SER A 147 4.63 15.14 30.63
C SER A 147 3.16 15.00 30.23
N ALA A 148 2.70 13.75 30.06
CA ALA A 148 1.31 13.44 29.68
C ALA A 148 0.26 14.17 30.54
N GLY A 149 0.48 14.24 31.86
CA GLY A 149 -0.44 14.92 32.79
C GLY A 149 -0.50 16.43 32.58
N ILE A 150 0.64 17.09 32.28
CA ILE A 150 0.66 18.53 32.00
C ILE A 150 -0.10 18.82 30.70
N ILE A 151 0.09 17.99 29.67
CA ILE A 151 -0.61 18.11 28.40
C ILE A 151 -2.14 18.00 28.61
N MET A 152 -2.60 17.02 29.39
CA MET A 152 -4.03 16.87 29.68
C MET A 152 -4.63 18.06 30.42
N VAL A 153 -3.90 18.65 31.37
CA VAL A 153 -4.38 19.83 32.12
C VAL A 153 -4.40 21.07 31.23
N THR A 154 -3.38 21.26 30.38
CA THR A 154 -3.31 22.41 29.47
C THR A 154 -4.42 22.39 28.43
N TYR A 155 -4.74 21.21 27.87
CA TYR A 155 -5.81 21.04 26.88
C TYR A 155 -7.17 20.66 27.47
N ALA A 156 -7.32 20.73 28.80
CA ALA A 156 -8.56 20.43 29.49
C ALA A 156 -9.83 21.08 28.91
N PRO A 157 -9.85 22.38 28.52
CA PRO A 157 -11.08 22.98 27.96
C PRO A 157 -11.52 22.33 26.63
N GLU A 158 -10.56 22.00 25.75
CA GLU A 158 -10.84 21.34 24.47
C GLU A 158 -11.28 19.89 24.68
N ILE A 159 -10.57 19.17 25.55
CA ILE A 159 -10.90 17.79 25.93
C ILE A 159 -12.32 17.72 26.54
N ASN A 160 -12.68 18.68 27.40
CA ASN A 160 -14.00 18.72 28.02
C ASN A 160 -15.12 19.08 27.02
N LYS A 161 -14.84 19.92 26.02
CA LYS A 161 -15.77 20.20 24.92
C LYS A 161 -16.07 18.92 24.11
N ILE A 162 -15.04 18.13 23.80
CA ILE A 162 -15.23 16.84 23.10
C ILE A 162 -15.97 15.84 24.00
N LYS A 163 -15.66 15.80 25.31
CA LYS A 163 -16.31 14.90 26.28
C LYS A 163 -17.80 15.18 26.48
N SER A 164 -18.23 16.44 26.43
CA SER A 164 -19.64 16.81 26.64
C SER A 164 -20.54 16.44 25.46
N GLU A 165 -19.97 16.31 24.27
CA GLU A 165 -20.65 15.86 23.05
C GLU A 165 -20.67 14.33 22.91
N LEU A 166 -19.86 13.61 23.69
CA LEU A 166 -19.83 12.15 23.73
C LEU A 166 -20.89 11.59 24.68
N PRO A 167 -21.47 10.41 24.37
CA PRO A 167 -22.34 9.71 25.31
C PRO A 167 -21.53 9.23 26.52
N LYS A 168 -22.12 9.23 27.72
CA LYS A 168 -21.41 8.98 29.00
C LYS A 168 -20.54 7.73 29.00
N ASN A 169 -21.00 6.65 28.35
CA ASN A 169 -20.26 5.38 28.25
C ASN A 169 -18.97 5.48 27.43
N LEU A 170 -18.86 6.47 26.53
CA LEU A 170 -17.68 6.73 25.71
C LEU A 170 -16.82 7.87 26.27
N SER A 171 -17.37 8.84 26.98
CA SER A 171 -16.61 9.96 27.56
C SER A 171 -15.54 9.50 28.55
N ASP A 172 -15.89 8.56 29.45
CA ASP A 172 -14.94 8.00 30.42
C ASP A 172 -13.88 7.13 29.72
N SER A 173 -14.29 6.40 28.69
CA SER A 173 -13.39 5.56 27.89
C SER A 173 -12.40 6.40 27.08
N PHE A 174 -12.85 7.54 26.54
CA PHE A 174 -12.04 8.47 25.76
C PHE A 174 -10.89 9.04 26.58
N GLU A 175 -11.18 9.56 27.78
CA GLU A 175 -10.16 10.16 28.65
C GLU A 175 -9.10 9.12 29.06
N ALA A 176 -9.54 7.94 29.49
CA ALA A 176 -8.64 6.85 29.87
C ALA A 176 -7.72 6.41 28.70
N ARG A 177 -8.27 6.39 27.47
CA ARG A 177 -7.50 6.03 26.27
C ARG A 177 -6.53 7.14 25.85
N LEU A 178 -6.95 8.39 25.92
CA LEU A 178 -6.11 9.54 25.62
C LEU A 178 -4.90 9.61 26.58
N GLU A 179 -5.13 9.47 27.88
CA GLU A 179 -4.07 9.44 28.89
C GLU A 179 -3.09 8.29 28.62
N LYS A 180 -3.62 7.09 28.32
CA LYS A 180 -2.80 5.93 28.00
C LYS A 180 -1.93 6.17 26.75
N CYS A 181 -2.50 6.71 25.68
CA CYS A 181 -1.75 7.06 24.46
C CYS A 181 -0.65 8.09 24.76
N LEU A 182 -0.96 9.16 25.51
CA LEU A 182 0.04 10.17 25.88
C LEU A 182 1.16 9.58 26.75
N LYS A 183 0.85 8.67 27.68
CA LYS A 183 1.86 7.96 28.48
C LYS A 183 2.77 7.08 27.62
N VAL A 184 2.20 6.35 26.65
CA VAL A 184 2.98 5.52 25.71
C VAL A 184 3.89 6.37 24.82
N ILE A 185 3.43 7.54 24.37
CA ILE A 185 4.24 8.46 23.56
C ILE A 185 5.44 9.03 24.34
N LYS A 186 5.32 9.13 25.67
CA LYS A 186 6.35 9.72 26.56
C LYS A 186 7.24 8.69 27.26
N GLN A 187 6.98 7.40 27.11
CA GLN A 187 7.83 6.32 27.61
C GLN A 187 9.00 6.08 26.67
#